data_AF-A0A2G9S5X5-F1
#
_entry.id   AF-A0A2G9S5X5-F1
#
_cell.length_a   1.000
_cell.length_b   1.000
_cell.length_c   1.000
_cell.angle_alpha   90.00
_cell.angle_beta   90.00
_cell.angle_gamma   90.00
#
_symmetry.space_group_name_H-M   'P 1'
#
loop_
_entity.id
_entity.type
_entity.pdbx_description
1 polymer ?
#
loop_
_entity_poly.entity_id
_entity_poly.type
_entity_poly.pdbx_seq_one_letter_code
_entity_poly.pdbx_strand_id
1 'polypeptide(L)'
;MFTDYIHLMNLQIGFPSDKKKKIIWMDCGIHAREWISVAFCQWFIRELLEHHNSNKIIHKALENIDFYIVPVLNIDGFVYSWTTDRLWRKSRSPHNNGTCFGVDLNRNFDSNWCTIGASSNCSTITFCGTGPASEPEVYAVQQLLSRLKSDILCFLTMHSYGQLILLPYGYTQNASVNHEEKLSVGEMAAARLAQIHGKTYRVGSASHILYFNSGSSRDWATDIGIPFPYTFELRDNGTYGFVLPEDQIKPTCEETTAAILSIIEYLNEKHFNSASTIFSINLWINMSFSVLIGTYYSLF
;
A
#
# COMPACT_ATOMS: atom_id res chain seq x y z
N MET A 1 -20.71 14.62 25.86
CA MET A 1 -19.43 13.89 25.66
C MET A 1 -19.81 12.49 25.20
N PHE A 2 -20.23 12.37 23.94
CA PHE A 2 -20.48 11.05 23.32
C PHE A 2 -19.15 10.62 22.74
N THR A 3 -18.46 9.72 23.43
CA THR A 3 -17.43 8.91 22.79
C THR A 3 -18.17 7.87 21.96
N ASP A 4 -18.67 8.28 20.79
CA ASP A 4 -19.09 7.32 19.78
C ASP A 4 -17.82 6.57 19.38
N TYR A 5 -17.72 5.31 19.81
CA TYR A 5 -16.66 4.41 19.37
C TYR A 5 -16.87 4.20 17.87
N ILE A 6 -16.09 4.91 17.06
CA ILE A 6 -16.04 4.67 15.63
C ILE A 6 -15.42 3.28 15.45
N HIS A 7 -16.25 2.32 15.07
CA HIS A 7 -15.80 0.97 14.76
C HIS A 7 -15.24 0.94 13.34
N LEU A 8 -13.92 1.09 13.22
CA LEU A 8 -13.20 0.80 11.99
C LEU A 8 -13.20 -0.72 11.75
N MET A 9 -14.08 -1.21 10.90
CA MET A 9 -14.13 -2.62 10.54
C MET A 9 -12.93 -2.96 9.65
N ASN A 10 -11.94 -3.61 10.25
CA ASN A 10 -10.78 -4.15 9.56
C ASN A 10 -10.71 -5.67 9.79
N LEU A 11 -10.14 -6.39 8.83
CA LEU A 11 -9.85 -7.81 8.93
C LEU A 11 -8.35 -7.97 9.18
N GLN A 12 -8.00 -8.62 10.30
CA GLN A 12 -6.65 -9.08 10.58
C GLN A 12 -6.51 -10.51 10.05
N ILE A 13 -5.65 -10.71 9.05
CA ILE A 13 -5.44 -12.01 8.39
C ILE A 13 -3.97 -12.41 8.53
N GLY A 14 -3.72 -13.55 9.17
CA GLY A 14 -2.38 -14.08 9.43
C GLY A 14 -2.45 -15.43 10.12
N PHE A 15 -1.40 -16.25 10.02
CA PHE A 15 -1.33 -17.46 10.83
C PHE A 15 -1.14 -17.12 12.31
N PRO A 16 -1.75 -17.91 13.23
CA PRO A 16 -1.50 -17.78 14.65
C PRO A 16 0.00 -17.85 14.97
N SER A 17 0.46 -17.01 15.87
CA SER A 17 1.85 -16.95 16.29
C SER A 17 1.97 -16.42 17.71
N ASP A 18 2.89 -16.99 18.48
CA ASP A 18 3.25 -16.48 19.81
C ASP A 18 4.20 -15.27 19.74
N LYS A 19 4.78 -15.01 18.57
CA LYS A 19 5.66 -13.86 18.33
C LYS A 19 4.86 -12.72 17.72
N LYS A 20 5.20 -11.49 18.12
CA LYS A 20 4.66 -10.29 17.48
C LYS A 20 5.06 -10.26 16.00
N LYS A 21 4.06 -10.29 15.12
CA LYS A 21 4.24 -10.23 13.67
C LYS A 21 4.34 -8.79 13.19
N LYS A 22 4.93 -8.61 12.02
CA LYS A 22 4.87 -7.33 11.31
C LYS A 22 3.53 -7.16 10.61
N ILE A 23 3.24 -5.95 10.16
CA ILE A 23 1.93 -5.58 9.63
C ILE A 23 2.08 -5.05 8.21
N ILE A 24 1.17 -5.47 7.33
CA ILE A 24 0.88 -4.76 6.09
C ILE A 24 -0.54 -4.21 6.22
N TRP A 25 -0.67 -2.89 6.10
CA TRP A 25 -1.95 -2.21 6.05
C TRP A 25 -2.44 -2.11 4.61
N MET A 26 -3.72 -2.37 4.39
CA MET A 26 -4.40 -2.13 3.12
C MET A 26 -5.78 -1.49 3.35
N ASP A 27 -6.05 -0.35 2.72
CA ASP A 27 -7.39 0.23 2.67
C ASP A 27 -7.89 0.40 1.24
N CYS A 28 -9.20 0.27 1.10
CA CYS A 28 -9.93 0.46 -0.15
C CYS A 28 -11.16 1.34 0.07
N GLY A 29 -11.69 1.90 -1.02
CA GLY A 29 -12.95 2.65 -0.99
C GLY A 29 -12.92 3.90 -0.10
N ILE A 30 -11.76 4.55 0.06
CA ILE A 30 -11.68 5.87 0.72
C ILE A 30 -12.43 6.94 -0.09
N HIS A 31 -12.45 6.82 -1.42
CA HIS A 31 -13.36 7.56 -2.29
C HIS A 31 -14.49 6.64 -2.75
N ALA A 32 -15.72 7.07 -2.48
CA ALA A 32 -16.91 6.23 -2.63
C ALA A 32 -17.15 5.68 -4.06
N ARG A 33 -16.96 6.50 -5.09
CA ARG A 33 -17.18 6.13 -6.50
C ARG A 33 -16.18 5.13 -7.10
N GLU A 34 -15.07 4.88 -6.42
CA GLU A 34 -13.94 4.08 -6.92
C GLU A 34 -14.19 2.58 -6.66
N TRP A 35 -15.31 2.06 -7.17
CA TRP A 35 -15.82 0.72 -6.84
C TRP A 35 -14.85 -0.43 -7.08
N ILE A 36 -13.97 -0.31 -8.08
CA ILE A 36 -12.95 -1.34 -8.37
C ILE A 36 -11.96 -1.54 -7.23
N SER A 37 -11.67 -0.48 -6.45
CA SER A 37 -10.83 -0.58 -5.24
C SER A 37 -11.50 -1.47 -4.18
N VAL A 38 -12.79 -1.25 -3.91
CA VAL A 38 -13.58 -2.08 -2.98
C VAL A 38 -13.67 -3.53 -3.43
N ALA A 39 -13.88 -3.77 -4.73
CA ALA A 39 -13.87 -5.11 -5.31
C ALA A 39 -12.49 -5.78 -5.18
N PHE A 40 -11.41 -5.02 -5.37
CA PHE A 40 -10.05 -5.51 -5.22
C PHE A 40 -9.72 -5.97 -3.79
N CYS A 41 -10.04 -5.18 -2.76
CA CYS A 41 -9.78 -5.62 -1.38
C CYS A 41 -10.49 -6.95 -1.06
N GLN A 42 -11.75 -7.10 -1.49
CA GLN A 42 -12.49 -8.36 -1.32
C GLN A 42 -11.82 -9.52 -2.07
N TRP A 43 -11.38 -9.29 -3.31
CA TRP A 43 -10.62 -10.28 -4.07
C TRP A 43 -9.33 -10.67 -3.35
N PHE A 44 -8.54 -9.70 -2.90
CA PHE A 44 -7.26 -9.96 -2.24
C PHE A 44 -7.43 -10.73 -0.92
N ILE A 45 -8.48 -10.43 -0.15
CA ILE A 45 -8.86 -11.25 1.02
C ILE A 45 -9.12 -12.70 0.60
N ARG A 46 -9.89 -12.92 -0.48
CA ARG A 46 -10.13 -14.26 -1.01
C ARG A 46 -8.82 -14.95 -1.40
N GLU A 47 -7.90 -14.25 -2.06
CA GLU A 47 -6.60 -14.81 -2.43
C GLU A 47 -5.78 -15.26 -1.20
N LEU A 48 -5.75 -14.43 -0.15
CA LEU A 48 -5.10 -14.80 1.11
C LEU A 48 -5.72 -16.04 1.74
N LEU A 49 -7.05 -16.15 1.74
CA LEU A 49 -7.78 -17.26 2.39
C LEU A 49 -7.77 -18.55 1.57
N GLU A 50 -7.91 -18.49 0.25
CA GLU A 50 -8.02 -19.68 -0.60
C GLU A 50 -6.66 -20.22 -1.04
N HIS A 51 -5.65 -19.35 -1.16
CA HIS A 51 -4.34 -19.73 -1.71
C HIS A 51 -3.21 -19.79 -0.67
N HIS A 52 -3.49 -19.63 0.63
CA HIS A 52 -2.46 -19.72 1.68
C HIS A 52 -1.67 -21.03 1.72
N ASN A 53 -2.23 -22.15 1.23
CA ASN A 53 -1.52 -23.44 1.20
C ASN A 53 -0.85 -23.74 -0.14
N SER A 54 -1.28 -23.10 -1.23
CA SER A 54 -0.81 -23.41 -2.59
C SER A 54 0.16 -22.35 -3.12
N ASN A 55 0.04 -21.10 -2.69
CA ASN A 55 0.92 -20.01 -3.08
C ASN A 55 1.98 -19.78 -1.99
N LYS A 56 3.25 -20.08 -2.33
CA LYS A 56 4.39 -19.98 -1.40
C LYS A 56 4.64 -18.55 -0.89
N ILE A 57 4.39 -17.53 -1.71
CA ILE A 57 4.58 -16.12 -1.30
C ILE A 57 3.55 -15.78 -0.22
N ILE A 58 2.28 -16.11 -0.47
CA ILE A 58 1.19 -15.89 0.50
C ILE A 58 1.46 -16.67 1.78
N HIS A 59 1.79 -17.97 1.66
CA HIS A 59 2.09 -18.81 2.80
C HIS A 59 3.19 -18.20 3.68
N LYS A 60 4.32 -17.83 3.06
CA LYS A 60 5.47 -17.27 3.78
C LYS A 60 5.15 -15.93 4.43
N ALA A 61 4.36 -15.10 3.75
CA ALA A 61 3.90 -13.84 4.31
C ALA A 61 3.02 -14.08 5.54
N LEU A 62 2.06 -15.00 5.48
CA LEU A 62 1.14 -15.28 6.60
C LEU A 62 1.84 -15.87 7.84
N GLU A 63 3.03 -16.45 7.72
CA GLU A 63 3.86 -16.83 8.88
C GLU A 63 4.41 -15.62 9.66
N ASN A 64 4.78 -14.54 8.96
CA ASN A 64 5.58 -13.44 9.53
C ASN A 64 4.84 -12.09 9.59
N ILE A 65 3.77 -11.96 8.81
CA ILE A 65 3.02 -10.73 8.57
C ILE A 65 1.54 -10.95 8.85
N ASP A 66 0.93 -10.00 9.56
CA ASP A 66 -0.52 -9.83 9.64
C ASP A 66 -0.97 -8.76 8.64
N PHE A 67 -1.94 -9.11 7.80
CA PHE A 67 -2.60 -8.17 6.91
C PHE A 67 -3.76 -7.53 7.63
N TYR A 68 -3.77 -6.19 7.73
CA TYR A 68 -4.87 -5.40 8.26
C TYR A 68 -5.57 -4.76 7.06
N ILE A 69 -6.74 -5.30 6.69
CA ILE A 69 -7.45 -4.91 5.47
C ILE A 69 -8.76 -4.22 5.82
N VAL A 70 -8.98 -3.01 5.30
CA VAL A 70 -10.25 -2.26 5.34
C VAL A 70 -10.86 -2.23 3.94
N PRO A 71 -11.86 -3.10 3.63
CA PRO A 71 -12.42 -3.18 2.29
C PRO A 71 -13.18 -1.93 1.84
N VAL A 72 -13.77 -1.21 2.79
CA VAL A 72 -14.52 0.04 2.55
C VAL A 72 -14.24 1.00 3.70
N LEU A 73 -13.39 2.00 3.48
CA LEU A 73 -13.10 3.01 4.49
C LEU A 73 -14.24 4.04 4.57
N ASN A 74 -14.75 4.52 3.44
CA ASN A 74 -15.85 5.48 3.36
C ASN A 74 -17.19 4.76 3.15
N ILE A 75 -17.70 4.13 4.22
CA ILE A 75 -18.91 3.31 4.16
C ILE A 75 -20.12 4.15 3.74
N ASP A 76 -20.33 5.29 4.38
CA ASP A 76 -21.49 6.16 4.11
C ASP A 76 -21.48 6.69 2.67
N GLY A 77 -20.31 7.13 2.20
CA GLY A 77 -20.14 7.56 0.82
C GLY A 77 -20.37 6.40 -0.15
N PHE A 78 -19.84 5.21 0.14
CA PHE A 78 -20.03 4.03 -0.71
C PHE A 78 -21.53 3.68 -0.83
N VAL A 79 -22.27 3.60 0.27
CA VAL A 79 -23.74 3.39 0.25
C VAL A 79 -24.45 4.49 -0.53
N TYR A 80 -24.04 5.74 -0.36
CA TYR A 80 -24.60 6.87 -1.11
C TYR A 80 -24.36 6.75 -2.62
N SER A 81 -23.22 6.16 -3.03
CA SER A 81 -22.93 5.89 -4.44
C SER A 81 -23.80 4.80 -5.07
N TRP A 82 -24.35 3.89 -4.25
CA TRP A 82 -25.31 2.90 -4.72
C TRP A 82 -26.74 3.42 -4.79
N THR A 83 -27.11 4.32 -3.88
CA THR A 83 -28.51 4.67 -3.63
C THR A 83 -28.91 6.03 -4.18
N THR A 84 -27.96 6.96 -4.33
CA THR A 84 -28.27 8.37 -4.63
C THR A 84 -27.42 8.95 -5.75
N ASP A 85 -26.09 8.93 -5.61
CA ASP A 85 -25.17 9.53 -6.60
C ASP A 85 -23.97 8.63 -6.86
N ARG A 86 -24.01 7.90 -7.98
CA ARG A 86 -22.97 6.98 -8.41
C ARG A 86 -21.56 7.58 -8.44
N LEU A 87 -21.43 8.88 -8.67
CA LEU A 87 -20.14 9.56 -8.77
C LEU A 87 -19.75 10.33 -7.50
N TRP A 88 -20.46 10.10 -6.39
CA TRP A 88 -20.10 10.64 -5.09
C TRP A 88 -18.72 10.15 -4.66
N ARG A 89 -17.90 11.07 -4.12
CA ARG A 89 -16.50 10.82 -3.76
C ARG A 89 -16.25 10.89 -2.27
N LYS A 90 -16.77 11.93 -1.63
CA LYS A 90 -16.44 12.38 -0.27
C LYS A 90 -17.10 11.51 0.80
N SER A 91 -16.83 11.78 2.08
CA SER A 91 -17.66 11.29 3.20
C SER A 91 -19.09 11.85 3.13
N ARG A 92 -19.89 11.67 4.19
CA ARG A 92 -21.29 12.16 4.26
C ARG A 92 -21.57 13.10 5.43
N SER A 93 -20.53 13.59 6.11
CA SER A 93 -20.65 14.58 7.19
C SER A 93 -21.33 15.88 6.70
N PRO A 94 -22.24 16.48 7.48
CA PRO A 94 -22.89 17.74 7.11
C PRO A 94 -22.00 18.95 7.43
N HIS A 95 -21.98 19.95 6.54
CA HIS A 95 -21.25 21.20 6.71
C HIS A 95 -22.13 22.41 6.36
N ASN A 96 -21.72 23.61 6.82
CA ASN A 96 -22.44 24.87 6.63
C ASN A 96 -23.95 24.73 6.90
N ASN A 97 -24.31 24.29 8.10
CA ASN A 97 -25.70 24.05 8.51
C ASN A 97 -26.49 23.12 7.55
N GLY A 98 -25.81 22.14 6.93
CA GLY A 98 -26.42 21.15 6.03
C GLY A 98 -26.58 21.62 4.58
N THR A 99 -25.94 22.72 4.18
CA THR A 99 -25.97 23.20 2.79
C THR A 99 -24.96 22.47 1.87
N CYS A 100 -23.97 21.80 2.46
CA CYS A 100 -22.98 21.00 1.76
C CYS A 100 -22.63 19.76 2.59
N PHE A 101 -22.16 18.71 1.93
CA PHE A 101 -21.89 17.43 2.56
C PHE A 101 -20.54 16.86 2.14
N GLY A 102 -19.91 16.19 3.10
CA GLY A 102 -18.72 15.37 2.93
C GLY A 102 -17.42 16.15 2.83
N VAL A 103 -16.36 15.49 3.27
CA VAL A 103 -14.96 15.86 3.13
C VAL A 103 -14.26 14.88 2.19
N ASP A 104 -13.31 15.37 1.39
CA ASP A 104 -12.39 14.48 0.70
C ASP A 104 -11.46 13.85 1.74
N LEU A 105 -11.73 12.58 2.08
CA LEU A 105 -10.97 11.86 3.11
C LEU A 105 -9.46 11.83 2.79
N ASN A 106 -9.08 11.84 1.52
CA ASN A 106 -7.68 11.87 1.09
C ASN A 106 -7.12 13.30 0.94
N ARG A 107 -7.78 14.28 1.57
CA ARG A 107 -7.28 15.64 1.85
C ARG A 107 -7.36 15.97 3.35
N ASN A 108 -7.79 15.02 4.17
CA ASN A 108 -8.12 15.25 5.58
C ASN A 108 -7.06 14.68 6.54
N PHE A 109 -6.04 13.95 6.09
CA PHE A 109 -4.98 13.46 6.98
C PHE A 109 -4.07 14.59 7.46
N ASP A 110 -3.43 14.41 8.61
CA ASP A 110 -2.52 15.37 9.24
C ASP A 110 -1.12 15.36 8.59
N SER A 111 -1.08 15.65 7.28
CA SER A 111 0.16 15.74 6.50
C SER A 111 0.07 16.94 5.57
N ASN A 112 0.71 18.03 6.00
CA ASN A 112 0.66 19.33 5.32
C ASN A 112 -0.80 19.75 5.01
N TRP A 113 -1.69 19.53 5.97
CA TRP A 113 -3.14 19.55 5.76
C TRP A 113 -3.63 20.85 5.11
N CYS A 114 -4.41 20.70 4.03
CA CYS A 114 -5.10 21.77 3.32
C CYS A 114 -4.23 22.92 2.74
N THR A 115 -2.92 22.70 2.54
CA THR A 115 -2.01 23.72 2.02
C THR A 115 -1.91 23.77 0.49
N ILE A 116 -2.06 22.63 -0.22
CA ILE A 116 -1.96 22.58 -1.69
C ILE A 116 -2.83 21.46 -2.27
N GLY A 117 -3.46 21.71 -3.42
CA GLY A 117 -4.30 20.72 -4.10
C GLY A 117 -5.54 20.28 -3.30
N ALA A 118 -5.97 21.12 -2.35
CA ALA A 118 -7.12 20.93 -1.48
C ALA A 118 -7.92 22.25 -1.41
N SER A 119 -9.14 22.21 -0.88
CA SER A 119 -10.00 23.39 -0.75
C SER A 119 -10.60 23.49 0.65
N SER A 120 -10.77 24.72 1.15
CA SER A 120 -11.56 25.01 2.35
C SER A 120 -13.05 25.26 2.05
N ASN A 121 -13.46 25.21 0.78
CA ASN A 121 -14.86 25.34 0.39
C ASN A 121 -15.55 23.98 0.38
N CYS A 122 -16.53 23.78 1.28
CA CYS A 122 -17.24 22.51 1.47
C CYS A 122 -18.01 22.00 0.25
N SER A 123 -18.35 22.87 -0.70
CA SER A 123 -19.04 22.47 -1.94
C SER A 123 -18.11 21.85 -2.98
N THR A 124 -16.79 21.91 -2.76
CA THR A 124 -15.82 21.33 -3.70
C THR A 124 -15.60 19.85 -3.45
N ILE A 125 -15.17 19.13 -4.49
CA ILE A 125 -14.85 17.70 -4.42
C ILE A 125 -13.56 17.42 -3.64
N THR A 126 -12.70 18.43 -3.43
CA THR A 126 -11.42 18.36 -2.70
C THR A 126 -11.48 19.11 -1.38
N PHE A 127 -12.68 19.29 -0.80
CA PHE A 127 -12.84 19.92 0.50
C PHE A 127 -12.05 19.16 1.57
N CYS A 128 -11.15 19.84 2.28
CA CYS A 128 -10.20 19.23 3.21
C CYS A 128 -10.73 19.01 4.63
N GLY A 129 -11.96 19.45 4.92
CA GLY A 129 -12.58 19.36 6.24
C GLY A 129 -12.36 20.61 7.09
N THR A 130 -12.80 20.54 8.35
CA THR A 130 -12.70 21.66 9.32
C THR A 130 -11.37 21.67 10.09
N GLY A 131 -10.61 20.58 9.99
CA GLY A 131 -9.30 20.37 10.61
C GLY A 131 -8.67 19.07 10.09
N PRO A 132 -7.38 18.82 10.35
CA PRO A 132 -6.79 17.52 10.10
C PRO A 132 -7.51 16.46 10.95
N ALA A 133 -7.80 15.32 10.34
CA ALA A 133 -8.59 14.22 10.88
C ALA A 133 -9.93 14.66 11.49
N SER A 134 -10.59 15.64 10.87
CA SER A 134 -11.96 16.05 11.27
C SER A 134 -12.98 14.93 11.02
N GLU A 135 -12.71 14.05 10.04
CA GLU A 135 -13.61 12.98 9.68
C GLU A 135 -13.39 11.75 10.56
N PRO A 136 -14.46 11.13 11.08
CA PRO A 136 -14.35 9.98 11.97
C PRO A 136 -13.60 8.80 11.33
N GLU A 137 -13.74 8.58 10.03
CA GLU A 137 -13.06 7.54 9.27
C GLU A 137 -11.53 7.75 9.27
N VAL A 138 -11.10 8.98 9.01
CA VAL A 138 -9.68 9.37 8.97
C VAL A 138 -9.09 9.35 10.38
N TYR A 139 -9.83 9.90 11.36
CA TYR A 139 -9.45 9.86 12.76
C TYR A 139 -9.19 8.43 13.24
N ALA A 140 -10.08 7.49 12.91
CA ALA A 140 -9.92 6.09 13.32
C ALA A 140 -8.67 5.43 12.73
N VAL A 141 -8.37 5.67 11.44
CA VAL A 141 -7.13 5.19 10.80
C VAL A 141 -5.90 5.80 11.48
N GLN A 142 -5.89 7.11 11.69
CA GLN A 142 -4.74 7.77 12.31
C GLN A 142 -4.46 7.24 13.72
N GLN A 143 -5.51 7.07 14.52
CA GLN A 143 -5.40 6.57 15.89
C GLN A 143 -4.95 5.12 15.94
N LEU A 144 -5.41 4.27 15.02
CA LEU A 144 -4.97 2.87 14.96
C LEU A 144 -3.51 2.77 14.51
N LEU A 145 -3.16 3.36 13.36
CA LEU A 145 -1.84 3.16 12.78
C LEU A 145 -0.76 3.91 13.54
N SER A 146 -1.05 5.04 14.19
CA SER A 146 -0.07 5.70 15.08
C SER A 146 0.36 4.80 16.24
N ARG A 147 -0.54 3.93 16.74
CA ARG A 147 -0.22 2.95 17.79
C ARG A 147 0.57 1.75 17.27
N LEU A 148 0.36 1.38 16.01
CA LEU A 148 0.95 0.19 15.39
C LEU A 148 2.19 0.48 14.52
N LYS A 149 2.53 1.76 14.29
CA LYS A 149 3.51 2.20 13.29
C LYS A 149 4.88 1.52 13.35
N SER A 150 5.35 1.13 14.53
CA SER A 150 6.62 0.40 14.70
C SER A 150 6.64 -0.99 14.04
N ASP A 151 5.46 -1.54 13.79
CA ASP A 151 5.29 -2.89 13.26
C ASP A 151 4.77 -2.91 11.83
N ILE A 152 4.33 -1.77 11.30
CA ILE A 152 3.85 -1.65 9.92
C ILE A 152 5.05 -1.52 8.97
N LEU A 153 5.20 -2.49 8.07
CA LEU A 153 6.21 -2.45 7.02
C LEU A 153 5.73 -1.68 5.79
N CYS A 154 4.45 -1.84 5.43
CA CYS A 154 3.89 -1.31 4.21
C CYS A 154 2.46 -0.80 4.44
N PHE A 155 2.15 0.31 3.77
CA PHE A 155 0.84 0.93 3.76
C PHE A 155 0.35 1.01 2.31
N LEU A 156 -0.74 0.33 2.00
CA LEU A 156 -1.33 0.26 0.67
C LEU A 156 -2.70 0.93 0.70
N THR A 157 -2.85 2.05 0.01
CA THR A 157 -4.17 2.68 -0.18
C THR A 157 -4.60 2.54 -1.63
N MET A 158 -5.72 1.87 -1.85
CA MET A 158 -6.18 1.44 -3.17
C MET A 158 -7.23 2.42 -3.68
N HIS A 159 -7.00 2.94 -4.87
CA HIS A 159 -7.80 3.96 -5.56
C HIS A 159 -8.08 3.56 -7.00
N SER A 160 -8.88 4.36 -7.70
CA SER A 160 -8.95 4.34 -9.16
C SER A 160 -9.29 5.75 -9.64
N TYR A 161 -8.92 6.17 -10.85
CA TYR A 161 -8.27 5.41 -11.92
C TYR A 161 -7.02 6.16 -12.39
N GLY A 162 -6.19 5.49 -13.17
CA GLY A 162 -5.05 6.13 -13.84
C GLY A 162 -3.89 5.20 -14.14
N GLN A 163 -3.94 3.95 -13.68
CA GLN A 163 -2.86 2.98 -13.79
C GLN A 163 -1.53 3.54 -13.25
N LEU A 164 -1.52 3.89 -11.97
CA LEU A 164 -0.38 4.51 -11.29
C LEU A 164 -0.04 3.75 -10.00
N ILE A 165 1.25 3.69 -9.67
CA ILE A 165 1.74 3.34 -8.34
C ILE A 165 2.45 4.59 -7.81
N LEU A 166 1.76 5.34 -6.96
CA LEU A 166 2.24 6.62 -6.46
C LEU A 166 3.02 6.46 -5.17
N LEU A 167 4.15 7.13 -5.14
CA LEU A 167 5.03 7.30 -3.99
C LEU A 167 4.73 8.65 -3.31
N PRO A 168 5.16 8.82 -2.06
CA PRO A 168 5.27 10.14 -1.46
C PRO A 168 6.33 10.98 -2.20
N TYR A 169 6.29 12.31 -2.14
CA TYR A 169 5.22 13.11 -1.55
C TYR A 169 4.24 13.61 -2.63
N GLY A 170 3.02 13.92 -2.22
CA GLY A 170 2.05 14.68 -3.00
C GLY A 170 2.19 16.19 -2.79
N TYR A 171 2.53 16.63 -1.58
CA TYR A 171 2.51 18.06 -1.23
C TYR A 171 3.81 18.80 -1.59
N THR A 172 4.87 18.07 -1.95
CA THR A 172 6.20 18.62 -2.28
C THR A 172 6.90 17.75 -3.33
N GLN A 173 7.90 18.31 -4.01
CA GLN A 173 8.80 17.59 -4.90
C GLN A 173 10.04 17.03 -4.18
N ASN A 174 10.20 17.32 -2.89
CA ASN A 174 11.26 16.71 -2.10
C ASN A 174 11.08 15.19 -2.06
N ALA A 175 12.18 14.46 -2.22
CA ALA A 175 12.17 13.02 -2.04
C ALA A 175 11.83 12.66 -0.59
N SER A 176 11.01 11.63 -0.41
CA SER A 176 10.82 11.02 0.90
C SER A 176 12.10 10.30 1.34
N VAL A 177 12.19 9.96 2.63
CA VAL A 177 13.12 8.90 3.09
C VAL A 177 12.96 7.67 2.19
N ASN A 178 14.03 6.89 2.00
CA ASN A 178 14.08 5.65 1.21
C ASN A 178 13.40 5.72 -0.18
N HIS A 179 13.38 6.88 -0.83
CA HIS A 179 12.66 7.09 -2.10
C HIS A 179 13.09 6.12 -3.20
N GLU A 180 14.40 6.00 -3.48
CA GLU A 180 14.93 5.11 -4.53
C GLU A 180 14.54 3.65 -4.32
N GLU A 181 14.57 3.18 -3.07
CA GLU A 181 14.17 1.82 -2.74
C GLU A 181 12.67 1.61 -2.97
N LYS A 182 11.84 2.57 -2.55
CA LYS A 182 10.40 2.50 -2.81
C LYS A 182 10.08 2.54 -4.31
N LEU A 183 10.79 3.37 -5.06
CA LEU A 183 10.65 3.47 -6.52
C LEU A 183 10.97 2.12 -7.17
N SER A 184 12.13 1.53 -6.86
CA SER A 184 12.51 0.22 -7.38
C SER A 184 11.50 -0.88 -7.06
N VAL A 185 11.00 -0.93 -5.82
CA VAL A 185 9.96 -1.91 -5.41
C VAL A 185 8.64 -1.66 -6.14
N GLY A 186 8.25 -0.40 -6.34
CA GLY A 186 7.06 -0.06 -7.12
C GLY A 186 7.21 -0.44 -8.60
N GLU A 187 8.39 -0.25 -9.20
CA GLU A 187 8.68 -0.62 -10.58
C GLU A 187 8.67 -2.15 -10.78
N MET A 188 9.21 -2.92 -9.82
CA MET A 188 9.08 -4.37 -9.82
C MET A 188 7.62 -4.81 -9.78
N ALA A 189 6.81 -4.18 -8.91
CA ALA A 189 5.38 -4.45 -8.83
C ALA A 189 4.65 -4.12 -10.15
N ALA A 190 4.93 -2.96 -10.76
CA ALA A 190 4.36 -2.58 -12.05
C ALA A 190 4.75 -3.55 -13.17
N ALA A 191 6.00 -3.99 -13.20
CA ALA A 191 6.48 -4.99 -14.17
C ALA A 191 5.77 -6.34 -13.98
N ARG A 192 5.57 -6.77 -12.72
CA ARG A 192 4.87 -8.02 -12.40
C ARG A 192 3.39 -7.96 -12.77
N LEU A 193 2.73 -6.83 -12.55
CA LEU A 193 1.36 -6.55 -12.99
C LEU A 193 1.24 -6.65 -14.52
N ALA A 194 2.15 -6.00 -15.24
CA ALA A 194 2.14 -5.97 -16.71
C ALA A 194 2.26 -7.36 -17.33
N GLN A 195 2.92 -8.32 -16.67
CA GLN A 195 3.05 -9.69 -17.16
C GLN A 195 1.73 -10.47 -17.17
N ILE A 196 0.72 -10.06 -16.40
CA ILE A 196 -0.55 -10.80 -16.30
C ILE A 196 -1.45 -10.49 -17.50
N HIS A 197 -1.75 -9.21 -17.74
CA HIS A 197 -2.71 -8.76 -18.77
C HIS A 197 -2.18 -7.62 -19.66
N GLY A 198 -0.87 -7.34 -19.63
CA GLY A 198 -0.24 -6.33 -20.49
C GLY A 198 -0.55 -4.87 -20.12
N LYS A 199 -1.05 -4.58 -18.92
CA LYS A 199 -1.30 -3.19 -18.49
C LYS A 199 -0.03 -2.54 -17.93
N THR A 200 0.30 -1.38 -18.46
CA THR A 200 1.43 -0.57 -18.00
C THR A 200 0.97 0.41 -16.93
N TYR A 201 1.63 0.35 -15.76
CA TYR A 201 1.45 1.32 -14.68
C TYR A 201 2.69 2.21 -14.60
N ARG A 202 2.50 3.53 -14.41
CA ARG A 202 3.63 4.44 -14.12
C ARG A 202 3.88 4.48 -12.62
N VAL A 203 5.15 4.57 -12.24
CA VAL A 203 5.59 4.61 -10.85
C VAL A 203 6.35 5.92 -10.59
N GLY A 204 6.09 6.57 -9.45
CA GLY A 204 6.73 7.85 -9.14
C GLY A 204 6.03 8.62 -8.02
N SER A 205 6.67 9.67 -7.50
CA SER A 205 6.04 10.55 -6.52
C SER A 205 4.78 11.19 -7.07
N ALA A 206 3.73 11.27 -6.25
CA ALA A 206 2.44 11.83 -6.66
C ALA A 206 2.56 13.25 -7.22
N SER A 207 3.43 14.09 -6.64
CA SER A 207 3.70 15.45 -7.13
C SER A 207 4.39 15.50 -8.50
N HIS A 208 5.15 14.46 -8.87
CA HIS A 208 5.87 14.39 -10.15
C HIS A 208 5.04 13.80 -11.28
N ILE A 209 4.25 12.76 -11.01
CA ILE A 209 3.60 11.98 -12.07
C ILE A 209 2.09 12.13 -12.15
N LEU A 210 1.46 12.74 -11.14
CA LEU A 210 0.02 12.98 -11.08
C LEU A 210 -0.29 14.48 -10.92
N TYR A 211 -0.27 15.01 -9.69
CA TYR A 211 -0.44 16.44 -9.37
C TYR A 211 -0.14 16.71 -7.89
N PHE A 212 0.10 17.98 -7.53
CA PHE A 212 0.30 18.39 -6.13
C PHE A 212 -0.98 18.22 -5.29
N ASN A 213 -0.86 17.56 -4.14
CA ASN A 213 -1.95 17.34 -3.20
C ASN A 213 -1.43 17.27 -1.76
N SER A 214 -2.21 17.76 -0.80
CA SER A 214 -1.87 17.64 0.62
C SER A 214 -2.99 16.99 1.43
N GLY A 215 -2.66 16.55 2.64
CA GLY A 215 -3.57 15.80 3.52
C GLY A 215 -3.89 14.38 3.02
N SER A 216 -2.98 13.78 2.23
CA SER A 216 -3.17 12.41 1.71
C SER A 216 -2.72 11.36 2.74
N SER A 217 -3.39 10.19 2.73
CA SER A 217 -3.10 9.08 3.64
C SER A 217 -1.69 8.52 3.45
N ARG A 218 -1.23 8.42 2.20
CA ARG A 218 0.13 7.97 1.82
C ARG A 218 1.22 8.89 2.36
N ASP A 219 1.04 10.20 2.24
CA ASP A 219 2.03 11.15 2.74
C ASP A 219 2.06 11.13 4.27
N TRP A 220 0.88 11.09 4.92
CA TRP A 220 0.80 10.93 6.37
C TRP A 220 1.44 9.64 6.89
N ALA A 221 1.21 8.51 6.21
CA ALA A 221 1.84 7.23 6.54
C ALA A 221 3.38 7.34 6.50
N THR A 222 3.91 8.12 5.55
CA THR A 222 5.35 8.42 5.45
C THR A 222 5.81 9.26 6.64
N ASP A 223 5.07 10.31 6.98
CA ASP A 223 5.43 11.27 8.03
C ASP A 223 5.45 10.61 9.43
N ILE A 224 4.59 9.62 9.67
CA ILE A 224 4.63 8.86 10.93
C ILE A 224 5.71 7.76 10.96
N GLY A 225 6.40 7.52 9.83
CA GLY A 225 7.56 6.63 9.73
C GLY A 225 7.28 5.25 9.14
N ILE A 226 6.16 5.02 8.43
CA ILE A 226 5.93 3.76 7.73
C ILE A 226 6.86 3.67 6.51
N PRO A 227 7.68 2.60 6.35
CA PRO A 227 8.75 2.60 5.35
C PRO A 227 8.28 2.52 3.89
N PHE A 228 7.20 1.77 3.60
CA PHE A 228 6.73 1.52 2.24
C PHE A 228 5.25 1.92 2.02
N PRO A 229 4.91 3.23 2.01
CA PRO A 229 3.58 3.70 1.67
C PRO A 229 3.41 3.87 0.15
N TYR A 230 2.35 3.28 -0.40
CA TYR A 230 1.98 3.37 -1.80
C TYR A 230 0.49 3.71 -1.97
N THR A 231 0.18 4.52 -2.96
CA THR A 231 -1.17 4.64 -3.51
C THR A 231 -1.22 3.90 -4.83
N PHE A 232 -2.18 2.99 -5.01
CA PHE A 232 -2.44 2.37 -6.31
C PHE A 232 -3.65 3.05 -6.95
N GLU A 233 -3.48 3.64 -8.13
CA GLU A 233 -4.59 4.05 -8.99
C GLU A 233 -4.84 2.94 -10.00
N LEU A 234 -5.89 2.14 -9.79
CA LEU A 234 -6.20 0.97 -10.61
C LEU A 234 -6.68 1.34 -12.02
N ARG A 235 -7.16 0.35 -12.78
CA ARG A 235 -7.73 0.57 -14.10
C ARG A 235 -8.87 1.59 -14.08
N ASP A 236 -9.10 2.32 -15.17
CA ASP A 236 -8.34 2.34 -16.43
C ASP A 236 -7.58 3.66 -16.64
N ASN A 237 -7.29 4.05 -17.88
CA ASN A 237 -6.70 5.34 -18.23
C ASN A 237 -7.74 6.38 -18.69
N GLY A 238 -9.01 6.23 -18.27
CA GLY A 238 -10.09 7.19 -18.51
C GLY A 238 -11.06 6.82 -19.63
N THR A 239 -11.04 5.59 -20.16
CA THR A 239 -12.08 5.16 -21.11
C THR A 239 -13.43 4.99 -20.40
N TYR A 240 -13.40 4.33 -19.24
CA TYR A 240 -14.53 4.15 -18.34
C TYR A 240 -14.36 4.95 -17.05
N GLY A 241 -13.12 5.18 -16.62
CA GLY A 241 -12.82 5.86 -15.36
C GLY A 241 -13.48 5.14 -14.17
N PHE A 242 -14.32 5.85 -13.42
CA PHE A 242 -14.95 5.33 -12.21
C PHE A 242 -16.10 4.33 -12.47
N VAL A 243 -16.55 4.18 -13.71
CA VAL A 243 -17.62 3.24 -14.12
C VAL A 243 -17.04 2.07 -14.93
N LEU A 244 -15.89 1.57 -14.49
CA LEU A 244 -15.23 0.41 -15.08
C LEU A 244 -16.20 -0.81 -15.14
N PRO A 245 -16.35 -1.48 -16.30
CA PRO A 245 -17.28 -2.59 -16.45
C PRO A 245 -16.97 -3.77 -15.53
N GLU A 246 -17.99 -4.52 -15.14
CA GLU A 246 -17.86 -5.67 -14.24
C GLU A 246 -16.93 -6.76 -14.78
N ASP A 247 -16.90 -6.95 -16.11
CA ASP A 247 -16.00 -7.91 -16.77
C ASP A 247 -14.51 -7.56 -16.63
N GLN A 248 -14.19 -6.32 -16.26
CA GLN A 248 -12.83 -5.87 -15.97
C GLN A 248 -12.43 -6.10 -14.51
N ILE A 249 -13.37 -6.40 -13.60
CA ILE A 249 -13.06 -6.60 -12.17
C ILE A 249 -12.03 -7.70 -12.01
N LYS A 250 -12.30 -8.89 -12.55
CA LYS A 250 -11.39 -10.04 -12.44
C LYS A 250 -10.01 -9.75 -13.04
N PRO A 251 -9.88 -9.28 -14.30
CA PRO A 251 -8.58 -8.93 -14.86
C PRO A 251 -7.80 -7.88 -14.04
N THR A 252 -8.47 -6.84 -13.54
CA THR A 252 -7.84 -5.83 -12.68
C THR A 252 -7.37 -6.44 -11.35
N CYS A 253 -8.15 -7.34 -10.76
CA CYS A 253 -7.76 -7.97 -9.50
C CYS A 253 -6.61 -8.97 -9.64
N GLU A 254 -6.57 -9.73 -10.73
CA GLU A 254 -5.49 -10.68 -11.02
C GLU A 254 -4.14 -9.96 -11.20
N GLU A 255 -4.11 -8.91 -12.03
CA GLU A 255 -2.87 -8.15 -12.27
C GLU A 255 -2.41 -7.38 -11.03
N THR A 256 -3.35 -6.82 -10.27
CA THR A 256 -3.05 -6.06 -9.06
C THR A 256 -2.57 -6.98 -7.93
N THR A 257 -3.16 -8.16 -7.78
CA THR A 257 -2.67 -9.19 -6.85
C THR A 257 -1.22 -9.54 -7.19
N ALA A 258 -0.85 -9.69 -8.47
CA ALA A 258 0.52 -9.97 -8.86
C ALA A 258 1.51 -8.84 -8.47
N ALA A 259 1.12 -7.57 -8.64
CA ALA A 259 1.88 -6.42 -8.14
C ALA A 259 2.08 -6.49 -6.62
N ILE A 260 1.00 -6.69 -5.86
CA ILE A 260 1.07 -6.70 -4.39
C ILE A 260 1.90 -7.88 -3.87
N LEU A 261 1.80 -9.06 -4.49
CA LEU A 261 2.65 -10.20 -4.16
C LEU A 261 4.14 -9.91 -4.41
N SER A 262 4.48 -9.14 -5.45
CA SER A 262 5.86 -8.71 -5.68
C SER A 262 6.40 -7.82 -4.55
N ILE A 263 5.58 -6.92 -4.02
CA ILE A 263 5.94 -6.08 -2.86
C ILE A 263 6.11 -6.96 -1.61
N ILE A 264 5.17 -7.87 -1.36
CA ILE A 264 5.18 -8.78 -0.22
C ILE A 264 6.41 -9.69 -0.23
N GLU A 265 6.78 -10.21 -1.40
CA GLU A 265 7.97 -11.05 -1.57
C GLU A 265 9.23 -10.28 -1.18
N TYR A 266 9.42 -9.08 -1.74
CA TYR A 266 10.53 -8.19 -1.39
C TYR A 266 10.59 -7.88 0.12
N LEU A 267 9.45 -7.56 0.73
CA LEU A 267 9.39 -7.26 2.17
C LEU A 267 9.74 -8.49 3.02
N ASN A 268 9.29 -9.68 2.62
CA ASN A 268 9.66 -10.91 3.33
C ASN A 268 11.15 -11.18 3.25
N GLU A 269 11.74 -11.04 2.07
CA GLU A 269 13.19 -11.21 1.87
C GLU A 269 13.99 -10.21 2.71
N LYS A 270 13.59 -8.94 2.69
CA LYS A 270 14.28 -7.87 3.42
C LYS A 270 14.23 -8.05 4.94
N HIS A 271 13.12 -8.55 5.48
CA HIS A 271 12.86 -8.52 6.93
C HIS A 271 12.94 -9.87 7.63
N PHE A 272 12.75 -10.99 6.92
CA PHE A 272 12.62 -12.31 7.55
C PHE A 272 13.51 -13.37 6.94
N ASN A 273 14.02 -13.17 5.73
CA ASN A 273 15.15 -13.96 5.28
C ASN A 273 16.39 -13.35 5.92
N SER A 274 16.76 -13.91 7.08
CA SER A 274 18.12 -13.79 7.59
C SER A 274 19.05 -13.95 6.40
N ALA A 275 19.95 -12.99 6.18
CA ALA A 275 21.13 -13.26 5.39
C ALA A 275 21.63 -14.64 5.86
N SER A 276 21.54 -15.64 4.98
CA SER A 276 22.42 -16.79 5.07
C SER A 276 23.76 -16.17 5.37
N THR A 277 24.28 -16.42 6.56
CA THR A 277 25.59 -15.96 6.97
C THR A 277 26.49 -16.25 5.79
N ILE A 278 26.90 -15.22 5.06
CA ILE A 278 28.00 -15.35 4.12
C ILE A 278 29.20 -15.45 5.05
N PHE A 279 29.38 -16.63 5.64
CA PHE A 279 30.72 -17.13 5.80
C PHE A 279 31.23 -17.17 4.38
N SER A 280 32.02 -16.15 4.02
CA SER A 280 33.02 -16.27 2.99
C SER A 280 33.90 -17.44 3.42
N ILE A 281 33.47 -18.67 3.12
CA ILE A 281 34.37 -19.80 3.03
C ILE A 281 35.19 -19.44 1.81
N ASN A 282 36.26 -18.68 2.03
CA ASN A 282 37.37 -18.65 1.11
C ASN A 282 37.79 -20.11 0.99
N LEU A 283 37.38 -20.74 -0.10
CA LEU A 283 37.87 -22.03 -0.51
C LEU A 283 39.31 -21.80 -0.96
N TRP A 284 40.23 -21.73 0.01
CA TRP A 284 41.66 -21.77 -0.26
C TRP A 284 41.95 -23.18 -0.76
N ILE A 285 41.97 -23.34 -2.08
CA ILE A 285 42.57 -24.50 -2.73
C ILE A 285 44.08 -24.37 -2.48
N ASN A 286 44.57 -24.92 -1.37
CA ASN A 286 46.00 -25.15 -1.18
C ASN A 286 46.41 -26.32 -2.07
N MET A 287 46.98 -26.01 -3.24
CA MET A 287 47.80 -26.96 -3.97
C MET A 287 49.12 -27.15 -3.21
N SER A 288 49.19 -28.18 -2.39
CA SER A 288 50.45 -28.64 -1.80
C SER A 288 51.27 -29.35 -2.88
N PHE A 289 52.29 -28.69 -3.44
CA PHE A 289 53.35 -29.38 -4.18
C PHE A 289 54.28 -30.08 -3.18
N SER A 290 54.20 -31.41 -3.13
CA SER A 290 55.20 -32.22 -2.41
C SER A 290 56.43 -32.36 -3.30
N VAL A 291 57.51 -31.63 -3.00
CA VAL A 291 58.82 -31.89 -3.60
C VAL A 291 59.50 -32.99 -2.79
N LEU A 292 59.57 -34.20 -3.36
CA LEU A 292 60.42 -35.27 -2.86
C LEU A 292 61.87 -34.96 -3.24
N ILE A 293 62.63 -34.38 -2.32
CA ILE A 293 64.09 -34.31 -2.45
C ILE A 293 64.65 -35.64 -1.93
N GLY A 294 64.96 -36.54 -2.85
CA GLY A 294 65.75 -37.73 -2.55
C GLY A 294 67.21 -37.35 -2.32
N THR A 295 67.69 -37.50 -1.10
CA THR A 295 69.12 -37.42 -0.79
C THR A 295 69.81 -38.70 -1.27
N TYR A 296 70.54 -38.61 -2.38
CA TYR A 296 71.53 -39.63 -2.74
C TYR A 296 72.81 -39.38 -1.94
N TYR A 297 73.05 -40.22 -0.93
CA TYR A 297 74.39 -40.43 -0.39
C TYR A 297 75.21 -41.23 -1.42
N SER A 298 76.34 -40.70 -1.84
CA SER A 298 77.39 -41.48 -2.51
C SER A 298 78.63 -41.46 -1.62
N LEU A 299 78.97 -42.64 -1.12
CA LEU A 299 80.28 -42.97 -0.56
C LEU A 299 81.29 -42.96 -1.70
N PHE A 300 82.36 -42.16 -1.57
CA PHE A 300 83.78 -42.48 -1.79
C PHE A 300 84.60 -41.19 -1.67
#